data_AF-A0AAV4HWD8-F1
#
_entry.id   AF-A0AAV4HWD8-F1
#
_cell.length_a   1.000
_cell.length_b   1.000
_cell.length_c   1.000
_cell.angle_alpha   90.00
_cell.angle_beta   90.00
_cell.angle_gamma   90.00
#
_symmetry.space_group_name_H-M   'P 1'
#
loop_
_entity.id
_entity.type
_entity.pdbx_description
1 polymer ?
#
loop_
_entity_poly.entity_id
_entity_poly.type
_entity_poly.pdbx_seq_one_letter_code
_entity_poly.pdbx_strand_id
1 'polypeptide(L)'
;MINGKYFFSVYRNIYEPPTDLDSISLEEGIPGPVQLKLENLGHNVSLLSGLERSLFGRGQAISCGSSWWRCSNESGGDGTKQVGNAKKTDASQDVVYWAGSDPRADGLVAAY
;
A
#
# COMPACT_ATOMS: atom_id res chain seq x y z
N MET A 1 -16.54 7.43 6.77
CA MET A 1 -16.47 6.28 5.85
C MET A 1 -15.08 6.28 5.23
N ILE A 2 -14.25 5.30 5.56
CA ILE A 2 -12.87 5.21 5.05
C ILE A 2 -12.94 4.49 3.71
N ASN A 3 -12.59 5.18 2.62
CA ASN A 3 -12.49 4.60 1.28
C ASN A 3 -11.28 3.64 1.24
N GLY A 4 -11.50 2.37 1.60
CA GLY A 4 -10.50 1.32 1.46
C GLY A 4 -10.21 1.06 -0.01
N LYS A 5 -8.95 1.27 -0.42
CA LYS A 5 -8.45 0.73 -1.69
C LYS A 5 -8.22 -0.76 -1.49
N TYR A 6 -9.08 -1.59 -2.06
CA TYR A 6 -8.88 -3.04 -2.08
C TYR A 6 -7.85 -3.38 -3.16
N PHE A 7 -6.72 -3.94 -2.74
CA PHE A 7 -5.76 -4.54 -3.65
C PHE A 7 -6.23 -5.96 -3.95
N PHE A 8 -6.53 -6.23 -5.21
CA PHE A 8 -6.83 -7.57 -5.69
C PHE A 8 -5.57 -8.10 -6.36
N SER A 9 -5.02 -9.19 -5.82
CA SER A 9 -4.02 -9.97 -6.54
C SER A 9 -4.71 -11.24 -7.01
N VAL A 10 -4.91 -11.37 -8.32
CA VAL A 10 -5.38 -12.61 -8.93
C VAL A 10 -4.19 -13.56 -8.96
N TYR A 11 -4.14 -14.49 -8.01
CA TYR A 11 -3.15 -15.55 -8.01
C TYR A 11 -3.60 -16.65 -8.96
N ARG A 12 -2.88 -16.80 -10.07
CA ARG A 12 -2.99 -17.97 -10.94
C ARG A 12 -2.03 -19.03 -10.41
N ASN A 13 -2.55 -20.16 -9.97
CA ASN A 13 -1.71 -21.29 -9.54
C ASN A 13 -0.96 -21.82 -10.77
N ILE A 14 0.37 -21.64 -10.81
CA ILE A 14 1.22 -22.04 -11.95
C ILE A 14 1.44 -23.56 -12.04
N TYR A 15 1.00 -24.33 -11.04
CA TYR A 15 1.17 -25.79 -10.99
C TYR A 15 -0.08 -26.58 -11.39
N GLU A 16 -1.22 -25.91 -11.59
CA GLU A 16 -2.47 -26.56 -11.98
C GLU A 16 -2.80 -26.25 -13.45
N PRO A 17 -3.20 -27.26 -14.25
CA PRO A 17 -3.62 -27.01 -15.62
C PRO A 17 -4.85 -26.08 -15.60
N PRO A 18 -4.95 -25.11 -16.53
CA PRO A 18 -6.10 -24.23 -16.60
C PRO A 18 -7.34 -25.07 -16.88
N THR A 19 -8.19 -25.22 -15.86
CA THR A 19 -9.54 -25.77 -16.03
C THR A 19 -10.45 -24.69 -16.59
N ASP A 20 -11.53 -25.09 -17.28
CA ASP A 20 -12.48 -24.19 -17.97
C ASP A 20 -13.17 -23.12 -17.08
N LEU A 21 -12.89 -23.12 -15.77
CA LEU A 21 -13.14 -22.02 -14.84
C LEU A 21 -11.81 -21.70 -14.13
N ASP A 22 -11.19 -20.56 -14.46
CA ASP A 22 -10.01 -20.07 -13.73
C ASP A 22 -10.45 -19.81 -12.26
N SER A 23 -9.88 -20.56 -11.32
CA SER A 23 -10.10 -20.37 -9.90
C SER A 23 -9.40 -19.08 -9.44
N ILE A 24 -10.10 -18.27 -8.63
CA ILE A 24 -9.61 -17.02 -8.07
C ILE A 24 -9.60 -17.14 -6.55
N SER A 25 -8.43 -16.99 -5.94
CA SER A 25 -8.32 -16.83 -4.49
C SER A 25 -8.36 -15.36 -4.10
N LEU A 26 -9.10 -15.03 -3.06
CA LEU A 26 -9.25 -13.70 -2.49
C LEU A 26 -8.82 -13.70 -1.02
N GLU A 27 -8.25 -12.59 -0.56
CA GLU A 27 -7.88 -12.43 0.84
C GLU A 27 -9.07 -12.06 1.73
N GLU A 28 -9.01 -12.50 2.98
CA GLU A 28 -9.84 -11.96 4.05
C GLU A 28 -9.78 -10.41 4.09
N GLY A 29 -10.94 -9.77 4.17
CA GLY A 29 -11.09 -8.31 4.12
C GLY A 29 -11.60 -7.78 2.77
N ILE A 30 -11.62 -8.61 1.72
CA ILE A 30 -12.29 -8.27 0.47
C ILE A 30 -13.82 -8.27 0.67
N PRO A 31 -14.55 -7.20 0.29
CA PRO A 31 -15.99 -7.11 0.52
C PRO A 31 -16.79 -8.17 -0.23
N GLY A 32 -17.77 -8.76 0.45
CA GLY A 32 -18.71 -9.72 -0.14
C GLY A 32 -19.32 -9.30 -1.48
N PRO A 33 -19.72 -8.03 -1.69
CA PRO A 33 -20.23 -7.58 -3.00
C PRO A 33 -19.25 -7.76 -4.16
N VAL A 34 -17.94 -7.72 -3.90
CA VAL A 34 -16.92 -7.97 -4.94
C VAL A 34 -16.80 -9.46 -5.24
N GLN A 35 -16.87 -10.31 -4.21
CA GLN A 35 -16.88 -11.77 -4.36
C GLN A 35 -18.06 -12.20 -5.23
N LEU A 36 -19.27 -11.75 -4.89
CA LEU A 36 -20.49 -12.04 -5.64
C LEU A 36 -20.41 -11.54 -7.10
N LYS A 37 -19.79 -10.37 -7.32
CA LYS A 37 -19.60 -9.84 -8.67
C LYS A 37 -18.66 -10.73 -9.50
N LEU A 38 -17.60 -11.27 -8.90
CA LEU A 38 -16.67 -12.18 -9.57
C LEU A 38 -17.34 -13.54 -9.85
N GLU A 39 -18.12 -14.06 -8.91
CA GLU A 39 -18.92 -15.28 -9.11
C GLU A 39 -19.93 -15.11 -10.25
N ASN A 40 -20.64 -13.98 -10.31
CA ASN A 40 -21.57 -13.65 -11.38
C ASN A 40 -20.90 -13.51 -12.76
N LEU A 41 -19.59 -13.25 -12.80
CA LEU A 41 -18.80 -13.24 -14.02
C LEU A 41 -18.30 -14.65 -14.41
N GLY A 42 -18.66 -15.68 -13.64
CA GLY A 42 -18.30 -17.07 -13.90
C GLY A 42 -16.98 -17.50 -13.26
N HIS A 43 -16.38 -16.69 -12.38
CA HIS A 43 -15.17 -17.08 -11.67
C HIS A 43 -15.50 -18.00 -10.49
N ASN A 44 -14.66 -19.01 -10.26
CA ASN A 44 -14.73 -19.83 -9.05
C ASN A 44 -13.94 -19.14 -7.94
N VAL A 45 -14.63 -18.48 -7.01
CA VAL A 45 -14.02 -17.63 -5.99
C VAL A 45 -13.81 -18.42 -4.69
N SER A 46 -12.58 -18.36 -4.14
CA SER A 46 -12.21 -18.92 -2.84
C SER A 46 -11.71 -17.83 -1.92
N LEU A 47 -12.26 -17.72 -0.71
CA LEU A 47 -11.79 -16.76 0.30
C LEU A 47 -10.79 -17.45 1.23
N LEU A 48 -9.57 -16.93 1.30
CA LEU A 48 -8.50 -17.45 2.13
C LEU A 48 -8.27 -16.57 3.36
N SER A 49 -8.08 -17.21 4.51
CA SER A 49 -7.93 -16.55 5.81
C SER A 49 -6.72 -17.09 6.59
N GLY A 50 -6.31 -16.37 7.63
CA GLY A 50 -5.22 -16.79 8.50
C GLY A 50 -3.93 -17.13 7.74
N LEU A 51 -3.36 -18.31 8.00
CA LEU A 51 -2.08 -18.75 7.42
C LEU A 51 -2.16 -19.01 5.92
N GLU A 52 -3.34 -19.31 5.36
CA GLU A 52 -3.51 -19.59 3.93
C GLU A 52 -3.27 -18.36 3.06
N ARG A 53 -3.38 -17.16 3.65
CA ARG A 53 -3.04 -15.90 2.99
C ARG A 53 -1.56 -15.78 2.60
N SER A 54 -0.71 -16.71 3.06
CA SER A 54 0.66 -16.83 2.57
C SER A 54 0.75 -17.19 1.07
N LEU A 55 -0.34 -17.70 0.46
CA LEU A 55 -0.45 -17.87 -0.99
C LEU A 55 -0.21 -16.56 -1.75
N PHE A 56 -0.62 -15.42 -1.16
CA PHE A 56 -0.51 -14.10 -1.79
C PHE A 56 0.88 -13.46 -1.68
N GLY A 57 1.89 -14.28 -1.37
CA GLY A 57 3.25 -13.83 -1.16
C GLY A 57 3.41 -12.93 0.07
N ARG A 58 4.67 -12.54 0.32
CA ARG A 58 5.06 -11.66 1.41
C ARG A 58 5.98 -10.59 0.86
N GLY A 59 5.67 -9.33 1.16
CA GLY A 59 6.41 -8.17 0.63
C GLY A 59 7.26 -7.46 1.66
N GLN A 60 8.31 -6.79 1.20
CA GLN A 60 9.03 -5.76 1.94
C GLN A 60 9.19 -4.58 0.99
N ALA A 61 8.96 -3.36 1.47
CA ALA A 61 9.04 -2.16 0.64
C ALA A 61 9.89 -1.10 1.33
N ILE A 62 10.77 -0.45 0.56
CA ILE A 62 11.50 0.75 0.97
C ILE A 62 11.29 1.78 -0.13
N SER A 63 10.91 2.99 0.26
CA SER A 63 10.74 4.15 -0.61
C SER A 63 11.54 5.32 -0.04
N CYS A 64 12.12 6.14 -0.91
CA CYS A 64 12.84 7.35 -0.53
C CYS A 64 12.19 8.56 -1.19
N GLY A 65 12.17 9.70 -0.49
CA GLY A 65 11.67 10.94 -1.06
C GLY A 65 11.94 12.14 -0.17
N SER A 66 11.33 13.27 -0.51
CA SER A 66 11.46 14.50 0.26
C SER A 66 10.42 14.58 1.38
N SER A 67 10.70 15.44 2.37
CA SER A 67 9.82 15.73 3.50
C SER A 67 8.57 16.52 3.09
N TRP A 68 7.72 15.98 2.21
CA TRP A 68 6.56 16.68 1.66
C TRP A 68 5.53 17.10 2.73
N TRP A 69 5.46 16.41 3.87
CA TRP A 69 4.64 16.83 5.03
C TRP A 69 5.25 17.99 5.83
N ARG A 70 6.53 18.32 5.62
CA ARG A 70 7.21 19.47 6.26
C ARG A 70 7.08 20.75 5.46
N CYS A 71 6.40 20.74 4.30
CA CYS A 71 6.08 21.94 3.56
C CYS A 71 4.96 22.71 4.28
N SER A 72 5.29 23.34 5.42
CA SER A 72 4.46 24.39 6.00
C SER A 72 4.50 25.59 5.07
N ASN A 73 3.37 25.89 4.44
CA ASN A 73 3.17 27.14 3.75
C ASN A 73 3.46 28.32 4.69
N GLU A 74 4.43 29.17 4.34
CA GLU A 74 4.44 30.59 4.74
C GLU A 74 3.32 31.38 4.02
N SER A 75 2.12 30.80 3.88
CA SER A 75 1.00 31.38 3.16
C SER A 75 -0.27 31.24 4.00
N GLY A 76 -0.29 31.93 5.13
CA GLY A 76 -1.44 31.96 6.04
C GLY A 76 -1.22 32.89 7.22
N GLY A 77 -1.33 34.20 7.00
CA GLY A 77 -1.62 35.18 8.06
C GLY A 77 -0.54 36.24 8.33
N ASP A 78 -0.90 37.45 7.92
CA ASP A 78 -0.38 38.77 8.29
C ASP A 78 1.02 39.19 7.82
N GLY A 79 1.03 40.28 7.03
CA GLY A 79 2.13 40.81 6.23
C GLY A 79 3.23 41.50 7.03
N THR A 80 3.82 40.83 8.02
CA THR A 80 5.08 41.28 8.60
C THR A 80 6.24 40.73 7.79
N LYS A 81 6.75 41.57 6.89
CA LYS A 81 7.98 41.36 6.12
C LYS A 81 9.08 40.91 7.07
N GLN A 82 9.56 39.67 6.92
CA GLN A 82 10.80 39.25 7.57
C GLN A 82 11.96 40.05 6.96
N VAL A 83 12.35 41.10 7.68
CA VAL A 83 13.64 41.78 7.52
C VAL A 83 14.63 40.97 8.31
N GLY A 84 15.32 40.06 7.63
CA GLY A 84 16.36 39.23 8.23
C GLY A 84 17.01 38.42 7.13
N ASN A 85 18.30 38.65 6.95
CA ASN A 85 19.15 38.04 5.92
C ASN A 85 19.39 36.55 6.24
N ALA A 86 18.32 35.76 6.35
CA ALA A 86 18.41 34.32 6.42
C ALA A 86 18.81 33.85 5.03
N LYS A 87 20.13 33.66 4.88
CA LYS A 87 20.74 32.83 3.86
C LYS A 87 19.78 31.66 3.62
N LYS A 88 19.15 31.63 2.45
CA LYS A 88 18.42 30.47 1.94
C LYS A 88 19.49 29.39 1.80
N THR A 89 19.87 28.80 2.93
CA THR A 89 20.83 27.70 2.97
C THR A 89 20.19 26.67 2.11
N ASP A 90 20.83 26.43 0.96
CA ASP A 90 20.69 25.27 0.11
C ASP A 90 19.94 24.19 0.88
N ALA A 91 18.61 24.20 0.72
CA ALA A 91 17.74 23.39 1.55
C ALA A 91 18.01 22.00 1.02
N SER A 92 19.00 21.34 1.63
CA SER A 92 19.20 19.92 1.56
C SER A 92 17.80 19.34 1.64
N GLN A 93 17.33 18.82 0.50
CA GLN A 93 16.05 18.16 0.48
C GLN A 93 16.26 16.97 1.41
N ASP A 94 15.84 17.11 2.67
CA ASP A 94 15.98 16.06 3.67
C ASP A 94 15.43 14.78 3.04
N VAL A 95 16.32 13.86 2.70
CA VAL A 95 15.96 12.57 2.11
C VAL A 95 15.40 11.74 3.24
N VAL A 96 14.11 11.43 3.14
CA VAL A 96 13.42 10.57 4.10
C VAL A 96 13.20 9.21 3.46
N TYR A 97 13.49 8.17 4.25
CA TYR A 97 13.18 6.79 3.90
C TYR A 97 11.90 6.35 4.62
N TRP A 98 10.97 5.79 3.87
CA TRP A 98 9.81 5.06 4.39
C TRP A 98 10.01 3.60 4.09
N ALA A 99 9.76 2.74 5.07
CA ALA A 99 9.85 1.31 4.90
C ALA A 99 8.62 0.64 5.52
N GLY A 100 8.21 -0.48 4.91
CA GLY A 100 7.05 -1.25 5.33
C GLY A 100 7.33 -2.74 5.22
N SER A 101 6.97 -3.48 6.27
CA SER A 101 6.98 -4.94 6.29
C SER A 101 5.57 -5.47 6.15
N ASP A 102 5.42 -6.58 5.42
CA ASP A 102 4.14 -7.27 5.29
C ASP A 102 3.65 -7.79 6.66
N PRO A 103 2.43 -7.41 7.08
CA PRO A 103 1.87 -7.79 8.37
C PRO A 103 1.47 -9.27 8.46
N ARG A 104 1.48 -10.02 7.36
CA ARG A 104 1.13 -11.46 7.31
C ARG A 104 2.31 -12.36 7.69
N ALA A 105 3.45 -11.79 8.04
CA ALA A 105 4.64 -12.49 8.45
C ALA A 105 5.29 -11.78 9.65
N ASP A 106 6.22 -12.46 10.31
CA ASP A 106 7.00 -11.91 11.43
C ASP A 106 8.13 -10.98 10.95
N GLY A 107 7.87 -10.16 9.92
CA GLY A 107 8.86 -9.29 9.32
C GLY A 107 9.16 -8.03 10.14
N LEU A 108 10.29 -7.39 9.88
CA LEU A 108 10.79 -6.23 10.64
C LEU A 108 11.30 -5.13 9.70
N VAL A 109 10.99 -3.88 10.05
CA VAL A 109 11.66 -2.68 9.54
C VAL A 109 12.51 -2.12 10.66
N ALA A 110 13.79 -1.84 10.38
CA ALA A 110 14.71 -1.19 11.32
C ALA A 110 15.30 0.07 10.68
N ALA A 111 15.55 1.10 11.51
CA ALA A 111 16.11 2.38 11.10
C ALA A 111 17.19 2.82 12.10
N TYR A 112 18.10 3.69 11.65
CA TYR A 112 19.16 4.30 12.46
C TYR A 112 19.32 5.78 12.12
#